data_AF-G9ZQ44-F1
#
_entry.id   AF-G9ZQ44-F1
#
_cell.length_a   1.000
_cell.length_b   1.000
_cell.length_c   1.000
_cell.angle_alpha   90.00
_cell.angle_beta   90.00
_cell.angle_gamma   90.00
#
_symmetry.space_group_name_H-M   'P 1'
#
loop_
_entity.id
_entity.type
_entity.pdbx_description
1 polymer ?
#
loop_
_entity_poly.entity_id
_entity_poly.type
_entity_poly.pdbx_seq_one_letter_code
_entity_poly.pdbx_strand_id
1 'polypeptide(L)'
;DDFHQYQKVSTHFSTHEAATSTAGSTLKYYCPARLHLKHGTLLLIVFSQSLGRSITISIIQLGVLYFTHIFYNMFHDMKNVRMEKVRKVSMSKLIINGGNRLSGEVSIGGAKNSTVALIPAAILADTPVRFDSVPDILDVHNLMLILKSMNVSSTFSGDVLTIDPTNIVEAPLPSKAIKSLRASYYFMGALLGRFQRAVVSFPGGDNIGPRPIDQHIKAFKALGAEVSEKDGTVTIQTGPDGLHGAQIFLDIVSVGATINTILASVKVPGTTVIGNAAKEPEIIDIATFLNNMGANIRGAGTDVIRIEGVPTLQAKNTHTIIPDRIEAGTYLSLAAAMGDGVLITNIIPEHLESFVAKLEEMGCDLTVYEDSVYVGPSHNLKPIRIKVMPYPGFATDLQQPITPLLFKATGESIIIDTIYPQRIKHISQLAKLGGRVKSKDTDEGIIVVDPSPKLVGAKVDAGEIRAGASLLIAGLMAKGTTEISHAENILRGYGNLVDKLTGLGADIKLTVEDEEKV
;
A
#
# COMPACT_ATOMS: atom_id res chain seq x y z
N ASP A 1 17.47 55.72 31.21
CA ASP A 1 18.73 55.04 30.90
C ASP A 1 18.66 54.44 29.50
N ASP A 2 19.27 55.22 28.58
CA ASP A 2 19.81 54.95 27.24
C ASP A 2 18.91 54.32 26.15
N PHE A 3 18.30 55.07 25.21
CA PHE A 3 18.80 55.90 24.07
C PHE A 3 19.47 55.14 22.90
N HIS A 4 18.71 55.10 21.77
CA HIS A 4 19.05 55.19 20.34
C HIS A 4 20.41 54.72 19.76
N GLN A 5 20.39 54.02 18.61
CA GLN A 5 20.61 54.64 17.27
C GLN A 5 20.57 53.64 16.10
N TYR A 6 19.74 53.97 15.10
CA TYR A 6 19.96 53.65 13.68
C TYR A 6 21.17 54.45 13.19
N GLN A 7 22.11 53.83 12.46
CA GLN A 7 23.19 54.57 11.79
C GLN A 7 23.16 54.41 10.27
N LYS A 8 22.93 55.55 9.61
CA LYS A 8 23.26 55.87 8.22
C LYS A 8 24.72 55.51 7.94
N VAL A 9 25.00 54.84 6.82
CA VAL A 9 26.35 54.82 6.24
C VAL A 9 26.41 55.88 5.14
N SER A 10 27.22 56.90 5.42
CA SER A 10 27.59 58.02 4.57
C SER A 10 28.46 57.59 3.40
N THR A 11 28.19 58.13 2.22
CA THR A 11 29.08 58.09 1.05
C THR A 11 30.17 59.15 1.19
N HIS A 12 31.44 58.74 1.25
CA HIS A 12 32.58 59.63 1.05
C HIS A 12 33.22 59.35 -0.31
N PHE A 13 33.25 60.39 -1.15
CA PHE A 13 33.98 60.43 -2.42
C PHE A 13 35.35 61.05 -2.17
N SER A 14 36.43 60.36 -2.57
CA SER A 14 37.77 60.94 -2.69
C SER A 14 38.08 61.20 -4.16
N THR A 15 38.26 62.46 -4.51
CA THR A 15 38.75 62.95 -5.81
C THR A 15 40.28 62.98 -5.82
N HIS A 16 40.91 62.44 -6.85
CA HIS A 16 42.30 62.77 -7.20
C HIS A 16 42.34 63.37 -8.61
N GLU A 17 42.85 64.60 -8.69
CA GLU A 17 43.24 65.28 -9.92
C GLU A 17 44.60 64.76 -10.40
N ALA A 18 44.78 64.64 -11.71
CA ALA A 18 46.09 64.54 -12.35
C ALA A 18 46.11 65.40 -13.62
N ALA A 19 47.26 66.03 -13.83
CA ALA A 19 47.51 67.20 -14.65
C ALA A 19 47.60 66.96 -16.17
N THR A 20 47.27 68.04 -16.89
CA THR A 20 47.63 68.48 -18.25
C THR A 20 48.59 67.64 -19.12
N SER A 21 48.18 67.29 -20.35
CA SER A 21 48.69 67.93 -21.60
C SER A 21 47.92 67.49 -22.87
N THR A 22 47.67 68.49 -23.73
CA THR A 22 47.52 68.49 -25.20
C THR A 22 46.69 67.44 -25.96
N ALA A 23 45.68 67.99 -26.66
CA ALA A 23 45.03 67.53 -27.89
C ALA A 23 43.97 66.40 -27.81
N GLY A 24 42.71 66.82 -27.77
CA GLY A 24 41.59 66.14 -28.44
C GLY A 24 40.85 65.06 -27.65
N SER A 25 39.58 65.34 -27.32
CA SER A 25 38.53 64.42 -26.86
C SER A 25 38.75 63.68 -25.53
N THR A 26 38.15 64.23 -24.46
CA THR A 26 38.10 63.65 -23.12
C THR A 26 37.07 62.51 -23.04
N LEU A 27 37.52 61.26 -22.92
CA LEU A 27 36.71 60.13 -22.46
C LEU A 27 36.85 59.99 -20.94
N LYS A 28 35.78 60.21 -20.17
CA LYS A 28 35.73 59.90 -18.73
C LYS A 28 35.37 58.43 -18.53
N TYR A 29 36.27 57.65 -17.96
CA TYR A 29 35.97 56.31 -17.45
C TYR A 29 35.56 56.41 -15.97
N TYR A 30 34.43 55.81 -15.60
CA TYR A 30 34.04 55.61 -14.20
C TYR A 30 34.44 54.21 -13.74
N CYS A 31 34.96 54.09 -12.51
CA CYS A 31 35.34 52.82 -11.89
C CYS A 31 34.07 52.01 -11.54
N PRO A 32 33.97 50.70 -11.88
CA PRO A 32 32.81 49.90 -11.51
C PRO A 32 32.85 49.47 -10.04
N ALA A 33 31.71 49.59 -9.34
CA ALA A 33 31.53 49.09 -7.99
C ALA A 33 31.46 47.55 -7.96
N ARG A 34 32.12 46.92 -6.97
CA ARG A 34 32.05 45.47 -6.72
C ARG A 34 30.78 45.13 -5.92
N LEU A 35 29.96 44.22 -6.45
CA LEU A 35 28.94 43.51 -5.67
C LEU A 35 29.35 42.04 -5.52
N HIS A 36 29.49 41.56 -4.28
CA HIS A 36 29.73 40.15 -3.98
C HIS A 36 28.40 39.42 -3.75
N LEU A 37 28.10 38.41 -4.58
CA LEU A 37 27.05 37.42 -4.33
C LEU A 37 27.67 36.09 -3.88
N LYS A 38 27.08 35.45 -2.86
CA LYS A 38 27.43 34.08 -2.44
C LYS A 38 27.21 33.15 -3.63
N HIS A 39 28.24 32.42 -4.04
CA HIS A 39 28.39 31.64 -5.29
C HIS A 39 29.05 32.41 -6.47
N GLY A 40 30.28 32.89 -6.23
CA GLY A 40 31.41 32.73 -7.14
C GLY A 40 31.33 33.27 -8.58
N THR A 41 30.41 34.18 -8.93
CA THR A 41 30.32 34.73 -10.29
C THR A 41 30.56 36.24 -10.29
N LEU A 42 31.54 36.70 -11.08
CA LEU A 42 31.90 38.11 -11.22
C LEU A 42 31.05 38.75 -12.34
N LEU A 43 30.21 39.72 -12.01
CA LEU A 43 29.40 40.45 -13.00
C LEU A 43 30.08 41.78 -13.36
N LEU A 44 30.45 41.97 -14.63
CA LEU A 44 31.07 43.19 -15.15
C LEU A 44 30.06 43.90 -16.06
N ILE A 45 29.55 45.07 -15.65
CA ILE A 45 28.60 45.87 -16.43
C ILE A 45 29.36 47.07 -17.01
N VAL A 46 29.44 47.13 -18.35
CA VAL A 46 30.00 48.27 -19.10
C VAL A 46 28.86 48.97 -19.81
N PHE A 47 28.62 50.25 -19.50
CA PHE A 47 27.65 51.08 -20.22
C PHE A 47 28.33 51.79 -21.40
N SER A 48 27.80 51.59 -22.60
CA SER A 48 28.14 52.37 -23.80
C SER A 48 26.87 53.02 -24.35
N GLN A 49 26.85 54.34 -24.46
CA GLN A 49 25.80 55.08 -25.17
C GLN A 49 26.13 55.10 -26.67
N SER A 50 25.54 54.19 -27.44
CA SER A 50 25.38 54.32 -28.89
C SER A 50 24.42 53.26 -29.46
N LEU A 51 23.32 53.73 -30.06
CA LEU A 51 22.43 53.09 -31.03
C LEU A 51 21.88 51.65 -30.75
N GLY A 52 20.70 51.61 -30.14
CA GLY A 52 19.43 50.95 -30.55
C GLY A 52 19.32 49.60 -31.30
N ARG A 53 20.38 48.94 -31.76
CA ARG A 53 20.30 47.62 -32.44
C ARG A 53 21.25 46.54 -31.90
N SER A 54 22.32 46.90 -31.18
CA SER A 54 23.26 45.90 -30.62
C SER A 54 22.81 45.27 -29.29
N ILE A 55 21.87 45.89 -28.58
CA ILE A 55 21.40 45.41 -27.26
C ILE A 55 20.54 44.15 -27.42
N THR A 56 19.72 44.06 -28.47
CA THR A 56 18.86 42.90 -28.70
C THR A 56 19.65 41.65 -29.10
N ILE A 57 20.72 41.81 -29.91
CA ILE A 57 21.57 40.68 -30.32
C ILE A 57 22.43 40.17 -29.16
N SER A 58 22.92 41.07 -28.30
CA SER A 58 23.72 40.70 -27.13
C SER A 58 22.89 39.97 -26.06
N ILE A 59 21.63 40.37 -25.84
CA ILE A 59 20.71 39.69 -24.91
C ILE A 59 20.30 38.31 -25.45
N ILE A 60 20.11 38.16 -26.77
CA ILE A 60 19.80 36.86 -27.38
C ILE A 60 21.01 35.92 -27.32
N GLN A 61 22.23 36.40 -27.56
CA GLN A 61 23.44 35.58 -27.44
C GLN A 61 23.77 35.19 -25.99
N LEU A 62 23.57 36.09 -25.02
CA LEU A 62 23.69 35.76 -23.59
C LEU A 62 22.60 34.79 -23.14
N GLY A 63 21.37 34.92 -23.66
CA GLY A 63 20.28 33.99 -23.41
C GLY A 63 20.59 32.59 -23.93
N VAL A 64 21.14 32.46 -25.14
CA VAL A 64 21.52 31.17 -25.75
C VAL A 64 22.73 30.54 -25.05
N LEU A 65 23.72 31.33 -24.61
CA LEU A 65 24.86 30.83 -23.82
C LEU A 65 24.46 30.41 -22.40
N TYR A 66 23.54 31.14 -21.77
CA TYR A 66 23.01 30.78 -20.46
C TYR A 66 22.11 29.54 -20.54
N PHE A 67 21.29 29.42 -21.60
CA PHE A 67 20.48 28.22 -21.85
C PHE A 67 21.34 26.99 -22.18
N THR A 68 22.38 27.14 -23.00
CA THR A 68 23.29 26.04 -23.31
C THR A 68 24.15 25.65 -22.11
N HIS A 69 24.53 26.58 -21.22
CA HIS A 69 25.25 26.24 -19.99
C HIS A 69 24.35 25.62 -18.91
N ILE A 70 23.09 26.05 -18.79
CA ILE A 70 22.09 25.36 -17.94
C ILE A 70 21.80 23.98 -18.49
N PHE A 71 21.60 23.82 -19.81
CA PHE A 71 21.39 22.49 -20.40
C PHE A 71 22.63 21.62 -20.29
N TYR A 72 23.83 22.17 -20.47
CA TYR A 72 25.08 21.43 -20.32
C TYR A 72 25.31 21.02 -18.87
N ASN A 73 25.11 21.90 -17.88
CA ASN A 73 25.22 21.54 -16.47
C ASN A 73 24.09 20.61 -16.03
N MET A 74 22.87 20.74 -16.57
CA MET A 74 21.77 19.81 -16.34
C MET A 74 22.06 18.42 -16.95
N PHE A 75 22.67 18.35 -18.15
CA PHE A 75 23.09 17.09 -18.76
C PHE A 75 24.35 16.50 -18.11
N HIS A 76 25.26 17.35 -17.61
CA HIS A 76 26.49 16.92 -16.98
C HIS A 76 26.26 16.50 -15.52
N ASP A 77 25.33 17.14 -14.81
CA ASP A 77 24.80 16.66 -13.54
C ASP A 77 23.99 15.38 -13.75
N MET A 78 23.22 15.23 -14.84
CA MET A 78 22.60 13.93 -15.18
C MET A 78 23.64 12.83 -15.46
N LYS A 79 24.86 13.16 -15.89
CA LYS A 79 25.96 12.18 -16.07
C LYS A 79 26.75 11.90 -14.78
N ASN A 80 26.67 12.77 -13.78
CA ASN A 80 27.42 12.65 -12.52
C ASN A 80 26.54 12.48 -11.27
N VAL A 81 25.22 12.32 -11.41
CA VAL A 81 24.44 11.55 -10.44
C VAL A 81 25.05 10.16 -10.46
N ARG A 82 25.83 9.85 -9.42
CA ARG A 82 26.19 8.49 -9.05
C ARG A 82 24.94 7.65 -9.24
N MET A 83 24.97 6.81 -10.27
CA MET A 83 24.06 5.70 -10.44
C MET A 83 24.21 4.83 -9.19
N GLU A 84 23.50 5.18 -8.13
CA GLU A 84 23.15 4.25 -7.08
C GLU A 84 22.51 3.08 -7.81
N LYS A 85 23.22 1.96 -7.78
CA LYS A 85 22.82 0.62 -8.22
C LYS A 85 21.36 0.62 -8.69
N VAL A 86 21.16 0.54 -10.01
CA VAL A 86 19.92 -0.02 -10.56
C VAL A 86 19.69 -1.30 -9.75
N ARG A 87 18.70 -1.27 -8.85
CA ARG A 87 18.38 -2.41 -7.99
C ARG A 87 18.16 -3.58 -8.94
N LYS A 88 19.09 -4.52 -8.92
CA LYS A 88 18.96 -5.85 -9.52
C LYS A 88 17.55 -6.31 -9.16
N VAL A 89 16.73 -6.69 -10.15
CA VAL A 89 15.42 -7.29 -9.85
C VAL A 89 15.77 -8.66 -9.30
N SER A 90 16.00 -8.70 -8.00
CA SER A 90 16.42 -9.91 -7.31
C SER A 90 15.18 -10.75 -7.11
N MET A 91 15.05 -11.82 -7.89
CA MET A 91 13.90 -12.71 -7.84
C MET A 91 14.04 -13.56 -6.57
N SER A 92 13.09 -13.40 -5.66
CA SER A 92 13.11 -14.17 -4.42
C SER A 92 12.42 -15.52 -4.64
N LYS A 93 12.97 -16.56 -4.04
CA LYS A 93 12.43 -17.93 -4.08
C LYS A 93 12.32 -18.48 -2.67
N LEU A 94 11.24 -19.20 -2.40
CA LEU A 94 11.15 -20.04 -1.20
C LEU A 94 11.51 -21.47 -1.58
N ILE A 95 12.41 -22.06 -0.80
CA ILE A 95 12.80 -23.47 -0.93
C ILE A 95 12.29 -24.19 0.31
N ILE A 96 11.46 -25.20 0.11
CA ILE A 96 10.79 -25.97 1.16
C ILE A 96 11.15 -27.43 1.01
N ASN A 97 11.70 -28.06 2.05
CA ASN A 97 11.83 -29.51 2.12
C ASN A 97 10.64 -30.06 2.92
N GLY A 98 9.65 -30.58 2.21
CA GLY A 98 8.38 -30.98 2.81
C GLY A 98 8.43 -32.33 3.52
N GLY A 99 7.37 -32.62 4.28
CA GLY A 99 7.19 -33.86 5.04
C GLY A 99 7.45 -33.74 6.54
N ASN A 100 8.01 -32.62 7.01
CA ASN A 100 8.18 -32.36 8.44
C ASN A 100 6.83 -32.06 9.10
N ARG A 101 6.58 -32.65 10.27
CA ARG A 101 5.44 -32.28 11.13
C ARG A 101 5.74 -30.98 11.84
N LEU A 102 4.69 -30.19 12.07
CA LEU A 102 4.79 -28.86 12.65
C LEU A 102 4.24 -28.87 14.07
N SER A 103 4.91 -28.25 15.02
CA SER A 103 4.47 -28.21 16.41
C SER A 103 4.96 -26.97 17.12
N GLY A 104 4.23 -26.51 18.13
CA GLY A 104 4.60 -25.36 18.94
C GLY A 104 3.59 -24.22 18.84
N GLU A 105 4.07 -22.99 18.98
CA GLU A 105 3.23 -21.79 19.02
C GLU A 105 3.63 -20.81 17.91
N VAL A 106 2.64 -20.16 17.31
CA VAL A 106 2.85 -19.07 16.34
C VAL A 106 1.91 -17.91 16.63
N SER A 107 2.46 -16.70 16.74
CA SER A 107 1.69 -15.46 16.87
C SER A 107 1.41 -14.86 15.50
N ILE A 108 0.16 -14.47 15.29
CA ILE A 108 -0.30 -13.79 14.07
C ILE A 108 0.04 -12.29 14.14
N GLY A 109 0.36 -11.68 13.00
CA GLY A 109 0.67 -10.25 12.89
C GLY A 109 -0.59 -9.40 12.73
N GLY A 110 -0.42 -8.07 12.62
CA GLY A 110 -1.54 -7.18 12.31
C GLY A 110 -2.03 -7.33 10.87
N ALA A 111 -3.32 -7.07 10.69
CA ALA A 111 -4.03 -7.25 9.44
C ALA A 111 -3.45 -6.38 8.32
N LYS A 112 -2.95 -7.03 7.27
CA LYS A 112 -2.50 -6.34 6.06
C LYS A 112 -3.62 -5.50 5.44
N ASN A 113 -4.83 -6.05 5.39
CA ASN A 113 -5.97 -5.40 4.75
C ASN A 113 -6.49 -4.18 5.55
N SER A 114 -6.33 -4.16 6.88
CA SER A 114 -6.53 -2.96 7.70
C SER A 114 -5.40 -1.95 7.50
N THR A 115 -4.16 -2.40 7.61
CA THR A 115 -2.96 -1.55 7.55
C THR A 115 -2.93 -0.69 6.28
N VAL A 116 -3.19 -1.29 5.12
CA VAL A 116 -3.16 -0.58 3.85
C VAL A 116 -4.28 0.46 3.67
N ALA A 117 -5.33 0.40 4.49
CA ALA A 117 -6.40 1.39 4.53
C ALA A 117 -6.15 2.46 5.62
N LEU A 118 -5.61 2.06 6.78
CA LEU A 118 -5.30 2.93 7.91
C LEU A 118 -4.20 3.95 7.58
N ILE A 119 -3.17 3.53 6.84
CA ILE A 119 -2.07 4.43 6.47
C ILE A 119 -2.54 5.61 5.61
N PRO A 120 -3.34 5.42 4.53
CA PRO A 120 -3.99 6.54 3.83
C PRO A 120 -4.94 7.34 4.74
N ALA A 121 -5.69 6.70 5.63
CA ALA A 121 -6.61 7.38 6.53
C ALA A 121 -5.90 8.35 7.49
N ALA A 122 -4.64 8.07 7.86
CA ALA A 122 -3.87 8.92 8.75
C ALA A 122 -3.69 10.36 8.22
N ILE A 123 -3.76 10.59 6.91
CA ILE A 123 -3.61 11.95 6.35
C ILE A 123 -4.80 12.87 6.66
N LEU A 124 -5.92 12.31 7.10
CA LEU A 124 -7.11 13.07 7.51
C LEU A 124 -6.93 13.69 8.91
N ALA A 125 -5.99 13.17 9.70
CA ALA A 125 -5.68 13.66 11.03
C ALA A 125 -4.99 15.03 10.99
N ASP A 126 -5.26 15.83 12.03
CA ASP A 126 -4.66 17.14 12.26
C ASP A 126 -3.47 17.07 13.25
N THR A 127 -3.15 15.87 13.75
CA THR A 127 -2.04 15.57 14.65
C THR A 127 -1.28 14.32 14.20
N PRO A 128 -0.03 14.10 14.68
CA PRO A 128 0.69 12.85 14.41
C PRO A 128 -0.08 11.62 14.88
N VAL A 129 -0.02 10.57 14.05
CA VAL A 129 -0.69 9.28 14.27
C VAL A 129 0.36 8.21 14.57
N ARG A 130 0.06 7.32 15.52
CA ARG A 130 0.88 6.16 15.83
C ARG A 130 0.05 4.89 15.69
N PHE A 131 0.52 3.97 14.85
CA PHE A 131 -0.01 2.63 14.70
C PHE A 131 0.91 1.63 15.38
N ASP A 132 0.32 0.61 16.00
CA ASP A 132 1.00 -0.53 16.60
C ASP A 132 0.56 -1.83 15.92
N SER A 133 1.39 -2.88 16.04
CA SER A 133 1.21 -4.17 15.35
C SER A 133 1.16 -4.04 13.82
N VAL A 134 1.90 -3.10 13.23
CA VAL A 134 2.00 -2.93 11.79
C VAL A 134 2.86 -4.06 11.19
N PRO A 135 2.34 -4.85 10.24
CA PRO A 135 3.13 -5.92 9.63
C PRO A 135 4.26 -5.34 8.77
N ASP A 136 5.47 -5.91 8.90
CA ASP A 136 6.59 -5.57 8.02
C ASP A 136 6.44 -6.25 6.65
N ILE A 137 5.78 -5.55 5.73
CA ILE A 137 5.48 -6.03 4.37
C ILE A 137 5.76 -4.94 3.33
N LEU A 138 6.04 -5.37 2.10
CA LEU A 138 6.38 -4.46 0.99
C LEU A 138 5.30 -3.39 0.71
N ASP A 139 4.02 -3.73 0.91
CA ASP A 139 2.90 -2.79 0.73
C ASP A 139 2.99 -1.59 1.70
N VAL A 140 3.43 -1.79 2.95
CA VAL A 140 3.63 -0.71 3.94
C VAL A 140 4.74 0.23 3.51
N HIS A 141 5.89 -0.30 3.10
CA HIS A 141 7.01 0.49 2.60
C HIS A 141 6.63 1.32 1.36
N ASN A 142 5.83 0.75 0.45
CA ASN A 142 5.31 1.49 -0.71
C ASN A 142 4.37 2.64 -0.30
N LEU A 143 3.53 2.45 0.71
CA LEU A 143 2.66 3.51 1.24
C LEU A 143 3.48 4.62 1.90
N MET A 144 4.53 4.29 2.65
CA MET A 144 5.45 5.28 3.22
C MET A 144 6.13 6.13 2.12
N LEU A 145 6.48 5.53 0.97
CA LEU A 145 7.01 6.29 -0.18
C LEU A 145 5.98 7.26 -0.76
N ILE A 146 4.71 6.87 -0.82
CA ILE A 146 3.61 7.74 -1.27
C ILE A 146 3.38 8.88 -0.26
N LEU A 147 3.38 8.59 1.04
CA LEU A 147 3.29 9.62 2.08
C LEU A 147 4.43 10.64 1.96
N LYS A 148 5.67 10.16 1.78
CA LYS A 148 6.84 11.02 1.61
C LYS A 148 6.72 11.99 0.43
N SER A 149 6.09 11.60 -0.69
CA SER A 149 5.92 12.51 -1.83
C SER A 149 4.96 13.67 -1.53
N MET A 150 4.09 13.53 -0.54
CA MET A 150 3.16 14.56 -0.07
C MET A 150 3.72 15.33 1.14
N ASN A 151 5.03 15.24 1.40
CA ASN A 151 5.67 15.86 2.57
C ASN A 151 5.15 15.35 3.92
N VAL A 152 4.64 14.11 3.97
CA VAL A 152 4.24 13.44 5.21
C VAL A 152 5.42 12.60 5.69
N SER A 153 5.90 12.88 6.91
CA SER A 153 6.98 12.10 7.51
C SER A 153 6.44 10.79 8.08
N SER A 154 7.19 9.70 7.93
CA SER A 154 6.83 8.40 8.48
C SER A 154 8.06 7.63 8.97
N THR A 155 8.00 7.06 10.16
CA THR A 155 9.05 6.21 10.75
C THR A 155 8.47 4.86 11.16
N PHE A 156 9.17 3.77 10.83
CA PHE A 156 8.73 2.41 11.12
C PHE A 156 9.83 1.65 11.86
N SER A 157 9.53 1.13 13.05
CA SER A 157 10.46 0.37 13.88
C SER A 157 9.72 -0.51 14.88
N GLY A 158 10.11 -1.79 14.99
CA GLY A 158 9.54 -2.72 15.98
C GLY A 158 8.02 -2.81 15.93
N ASP A 159 7.46 -2.99 14.73
CA ASP A 159 6.02 -3.05 14.42
C ASP A 159 5.23 -1.76 14.69
N VAL A 160 5.91 -0.67 15.04
CA VAL A 160 5.31 0.64 15.30
C VAL A 160 5.56 1.57 14.13
N LEU A 161 4.49 2.10 13.53
CA LEU A 161 4.54 3.09 12.47
C LEU A 161 4.02 4.43 13.00
N THR A 162 4.87 5.46 12.95
CA THR A 162 4.47 6.84 13.24
C THR A 162 4.36 7.62 11.94
N ILE A 163 3.27 8.37 11.77
CA ILE A 163 2.98 9.20 10.60
C ILE A 163 2.63 10.61 11.06
N ASP A 164 3.28 11.62 10.50
CA ASP A 164 2.98 13.02 10.79
C ASP A 164 2.43 13.74 9.54
N PRO A 165 1.09 13.94 9.46
CA PRO A 165 0.44 14.60 8.33
C PRO A 165 0.32 16.13 8.49
N THR A 166 0.89 16.73 9.54
CA THR A 166 0.66 18.16 9.87
C THR A 166 1.17 19.12 8.79
N ASN A 167 2.23 18.73 8.08
CA ASN A 167 2.84 19.52 6.99
C ASN A 167 2.53 18.94 5.60
N ILE A 168 1.45 18.17 5.48
CA ILE A 168 1.05 17.56 4.20
C ILE A 168 0.79 18.62 3.13
N VAL A 169 1.29 18.36 1.93
CA VAL A 169 1.04 19.17 0.74
C VAL A 169 0.41 18.31 -0.34
N GLU A 170 -0.43 18.93 -1.17
CA GLU A 170 -0.95 18.25 -2.34
C GLU A 170 0.17 18.08 -3.39
N ALA A 171 0.44 16.83 -3.77
CA ALA A 171 1.52 16.49 -4.69
C ALA A 171 1.11 15.33 -5.62
N PRO A 172 1.67 15.26 -6.85
CA PRO A 172 1.49 14.10 -7.71
C PRO A 172 2.00 12.82 -7.04
N LEU A 173 1.19 11.76 -7.07
CA LEU A 173 1.56 10.48 -6.45
C LEU A 173 2.57 9.70 -7.33
N PRO A 174 3.58 9.03 -6.74
CA PRO A 174 4.61 8.33 -7.49
C PRO A 174 4.05 7.12 -8.24
N SER A 175 3.99 7.21 -9.57
CA SER A 175 3.33 6.23 -10.43
C SER A 175 3.80 4.78 -10.24
N LYS A 176 5.08 4.56 -9.95
CA LYS A 176 5.63 3.22 -9.70
C LYS A 176 5.05 2.57 -8.43
N ALA A 177 4.95 3.32 -7.33
CA ALA A 177 4.39 2.82 -6.07
C ALA A 177 2.87 2.61 -6.14
N ILE A 178 2.17 3.48 -6.89
CA ILE A 178 0.72 3.32 -7.15
C ILE A 178 0.45 2.07 -7.99
N LYS A 179 1.24 1.82 -9.03
CA LYS A 179 1.08 0.65 -9.90
C LYS A 179 1.48 -0.66 -9.21
N SER A 180 2.36 -0.64 -8.21
CA SER A 180 2.72 -1.86 -7.47
C SER A 180 1.68 -2.25 -6.42
N LEU A 181 0.80 -1.34 -6.01
CA LEU A 181 -0.11 -1.55 -4.89
C LEU A 181 -1.56 -1.22 -5.27
N ARG A 182 -2.45 -2.22 -5.20
CA ARG A 182 -3.87 -1.93 -5.46
C ARG A 182 -4.47 -0.97 -4.43
N ALA A 183 -4.14 -1.16 -3.16
CA ALA A 183 -4.70 -0.37 -2.05
C ALA A 183 -4.37 1.14 -2.13
N SER A 184 -3.49 1.55 -3.05
CA SER A 184 -3.24 2.97 -3.33
C SER A 184 -4.50 3.77 -3.68
N TYR A 185 -5.55 3.11 -4.16
CA TYR A 185 -6.83 3.77 -4.44
C TYR A 185 -7.49 4.36 -3.18
N TYR A 186 -7.14 3.94 -1.96
CA TYR A 186 -7.67 4.54 -0.72
C TYR A 186 -7.26 6.01 -0.56
N PHE A 187 -6.19 6.44 -1.25
CA PHE A 187 -5.86 7.86 -1.36
C PHE A 187 -6.91 8.66 -2.12
N MET A 188 -7.78 8.06 -2.95
CA MET A 188 -8.89 8.80 -3.59
C MET A 188 -9.82 9.39 -2.53
N GLY A 189 -10.31 8.57 -1.59
CA GLY A 189 -11.18 9.05 -0.52
C GLY A 189 -10.44 9.93 0.50
N ALA A 190 -9.23 9.53 0.90
CA ALA A 190 -8.46 10.28 1.90
C ALA A 190 -8.05 11.68 1.40
N LEU A 191 -7.58 11.80 0.16
CA LEU A 191 -7.23 13.10 -0.43
C LEU A 191 -8.46 13.95 -0.69
N LEU A 192 -9.57 13.34 -1.15
CA LEU A 192 -10.82 14.08 -1.31
C LEU A 192 -11.30 14.66 0.02
N GLY A 193 -11.27 13.88 1.11
CA GLY A 193 -11.62 14.36 2.44
C GLY A 193 -10.65 15.42 2.99
N ARG A 194 -9.36 15.34 2.65
CA ARG A 194 -8.32 16.26 3.15
C ARG A 194 -8.23 17.57 2.37
N PHE A 195 -8.20 17.49 1.04
CA PHE A 195 -7.92 18.60 0.12
C PHE A 195 -9.12 19.01 -0.72
N GLN A 196 -10.26 18.32 -0.62
CA GLN A 196 -11.43 18.56 -1.49
C GLN A 196 -11.10 18.28 -2.98
N ARG A 197 -9.99 17.57 -3.24
CA ARG A 197 -9.48 17.17 -4.55
C ARG A 197 -8.60 15.92 -4.41
N ALA A 198 -8.61 15.05 -5.41
CA ALA A 198 -7.73 13.91 -5.51
C ALA A 198 -7.36 13.62 -6.97
N VAL A 199 -6.08 13.33 -7.23
CA VAL A 199 -5.60 12.87 -8.54
C VAL A 199 -4.82 11.58 -8.34
N VAL A 200 -5.37 10.47 -8.82
CA VAL A 200 -4.82 9.12 -8.57
C VAL A 200 -4.80 8.33 -9.87
N SER A 201 -3.62 7.83 -10.26
CA SER A 201 -3.51 6.89 -11.38
C SER A 201 -4.18 5.56 -11.05
N PHE A 202 -4.66 4.83 -12.06
CA PHE A 202 -5.28 3.52 -11.80
C PHE A 202 -4.33 2.62 -11.01
N PRO A 203 -4.84 1.99 -9.94
CA PRO A 203 -4.06 1.08 -9.13
C PRO A 203 -3.70 -0.18 -9.93
N GLY A 204 -2.52 -0.74 -9.66
CA GLY A 204 -2.16 -2.08 -10.15
C GLY A 204 -2.47 -3.17 -9.12
N GLY A 205 -1.48 -4.01 -8.80
CA GLY A 205 -1.59 -5.15 -7.87
C GLY A 205 -2.00 -6.48 -8.53
N ASP A 206 -2.42 -7.45 -7.73
CA ASP A 206 -2.61 -8.83 -8.18
C ASP A 206 -3.73 -8.97 -9.22
N ASN A 207 -3.46 -9.62 -10.34
CA ASN A 207 -4.49 -9.88 -11.35
C ASN A 207 -5.32 -11.11 -10.95
N ILE A 208 -6.48 -10.88 -10.33
CA ILE A 208 -7.45 -11.90 -9.88
C ILE A 208 -8.81 -11.77 -10.60
N GLY A 209 -8.83 -11.06 -11.73
CA GLY A 209 -10.04 -10.71 -12.48
C GLY A 209 -10.39 -9.21 -12.42
N PRO A 210 -11.49 -8.81 -13.08
CA PRO A 210 -11.95 -7.41 -13.13
C PRO A 210 -12.27 -6.87 -11.74
N ARG A 211 -11.76 -5.68 -11.42
CA ARG A 211 -12.07 -4.97 -10.18
C ARG A 211 -12.34 -3.51 -10.52
N PRO A 212 -13.54 -3.18 -11.00
CA PRO A 212 -13.90 -1.81 -11.36
C PRO A 212 -13.94 -0.92 -10.12
N ILE A 213 -13.87 0.40 -10.35
CA ILE A 213 -13.95 1.43 -9.30
C ILE A 213 -15.26 2.23 -9.39
N ASP A 214 -16.21 1.77 -10.20
CA ASP A 214 -17.51 2.38 -10.46
C ASP A 214 -18.28 2.72 -9.17
N GLN A 215 -18.26 1.82 -8.18
CA GLN A 215 -18.93 2.04 -6.90
C GLN A 215 -18.27 3.16 -6.07
N HIS A 216 -16.95 3.36 -6.21
CA HIS A 216 -16.24 4.47 -5.58
C HIS A 216 -16.64 5.79 -6.23
N ILE A 217 -16.66 5.82 -7.57
CA ILE A 217 -17.06 6.98 -8.36
C ILE A 217 -18.52 7.36 -8.06
N LYS A 218 -19.41 6.36 -7.97
CA LYS A 218 -20.81 6.55 -7.58
C LYS A 218 -20.92 7.25 -6.23
N ALA A 219 -20.17 6.80 -5.23
CA ALA A 219 -20.17 7.40 -3.90
C ALA A 219 -19.62 8.83 -3.90
N PHE A 220 -18.50 9.09 -4.59
CA PHE A 220 -17.93 10.45 -4.66
C PHE A 220 -18.88 11.43 -5.36
N LYS A 221 -19.52 11.01 -6.45
CA LYS A 221 -20.53 11.84 -7.15
C LYS A 221 -21.73 12.15 -6.25
N ALA A 222 -22.20 11.16 -5.48
CA ALA A 222 -23.29 11.38 -4.54
C ALA A 222 -22.92 12.38 -3.42
N LEU A 223 -21.65 12.46 -3.02
CA LEU A 223 -21.13 13.46 -2.09
C LEU A 223 -20.95 14.85 -2.71
N GLY A 224 -21.27 15.05 -4.00
CA GLY A 224 -21.10 16.32 -4.71
C GLY A 224 -19.75 16.49 -5.44
N ALA A 225 -18.96 15.42 -5.60
CA ALA A 225 -17.72 15.49 -6.36
C ALA A 225 -17.94 15.30 -7.86
N GLU A 226 -17.16 16.02 -8.68
CA GLU A 226 -16.99 15.75 -10.09
C GLU A 226 -15.85 14.76 -10.29
N VAL A 227 -16.09 13.74 -11.10
CA VAL A 227 -15.09 12.68 -11.40
C VAL A 227 -14.87 12.60 -12.89
N SER A 228 -13.60 12.63 -13.29
CA SER A 228 -13.18 12.44 -14.69
C SER A 228 -12.08 11.39 -14.78
N GLU A 229 -12.16 10.57 -15.82
CA GLU A 229 -11.20 9.51 -16.11
C GLU A 229 -10.51 9.83 -17.43
N LYS A 230 -9.19 10.06 -17.41
CA LYS A 230 -8.38 10.35 -18.60
C LYS A 230 -7.03 9.68 -18.50
N ASP A 231 -6.60 9.03 -19.58
CA ASP A 231 -5.26 8.41 -19.72
C ASP A 231 -4.84 7.52 -18.54
N GLY A 232 -5.80 6.78 -18.00
CA GLY A 232 -5.57 5.89 -16.87
C GLY A 232 -5.37 6.60 -15.53
N THR A 233 -5.84 7.84 -15.41
CA THR A 233 -5.84 8.65 -14.19
C THR A 233 -7.26 9.09 -13.86
N VAL A 234 -7.61 8.98 -12.57
CA VAL A 234 -8.87 9.43 -12.00
C VAL A 234 -8.62 10.77 -11.32
N THR A 235 -9.28 11.80 -11.82
CA THR A 235 -9.29 13.13 -11.21
C THR A 235 -10.65 13.35 -10.56
N ILE A 236 -10.63 13.62 -9.26
CA ILE A 236 -11.81 13.88 -8.43
C ILE A 236 -11.65 15.29 -7.87
N GLN A 237 -12.66 16.12 -8.05
CA GLN A 237 -12.67 17.48 -7.55
C GLN A 237 -14.04 17.81 -6.97
N THR A 238 -14.07 18.71 -6.01
CA THR A 238 -15.33 19.17 -5.44
C THR A 238 -16.12 19.95 -6.49
N GLY A 239 -17.42 19.68 -6.58
CA GLY A 239 -18.33 20.40 -7.47
C GLY A 239 -18.60 21.84 -7.01
N PRO A 240 -19.34 22.63 -7.80
CA PRO A 240 -19.61 24.04 -7.52
C PRO A 240 -20.33 24.28 -6.17
N ASP A 241 -21.13 23.32 -5.72
CA ASP A 241 -21.92 23.40 -4.49
C ASP A 241 -21.18 22.88 -3.24
N GLY A 242 -19.92 22.46 -3.39
CA GLY A 242 -19.16 21.84 -2.30
C GLY A 242 -19.50 20.36 -2.07
N LEU A 243 -18.67 19.68 -1.27
CA LEU A 243 -19.02 18.35 -0.79
C LEU A 243 -20.10 18.43 0.29
N HIS A 244 -21.03 17.49 0.27
CA HIS A 244 -22.12 17.41 1.24
C HIS A 244 -22.47 15.96 1.59
N GLY A 245 -23.07 15.76 2.76
CA GLY A 245 -23.57 14.45 3.17
C GLY A 245 -24.69 13.94 2.25
N ALA A 246 -24.68 12.63 1.99
CA ALA A 246 -25.60 12.00 1.02
C ALA A 246 -26.09 10.61 1.45
N GLN A 247 -27.21 10.16 0.87
CA GLN A 247 -27.66 8.77 0.94
C GLN A 247 -27.08 8.00 -0.25
N ILE A 248 -26.26 6.99 0.03
CA ILE A 248 -25.49 6.23 -0.96
C ILE A 248 -25.84 4.76 -0.80
N PHE A 249 -26.39 4.13 -1.84
CA PHE A 249 -26.62 2.69 -1.85
C PHE A 249 -25.63 2.03 -2.82
N LEU A 250 -24.78 1.14 -2.32
CA LEU A 250 -23.81 0.41 -3.15
C LEU A 250 -24.51 -0.75 -3.87
N ASP A 251 -24.28 -0.90 -5.18
CA ASP A 251 -24.94 -1.94 -5.98
C ASP A 251 -24.38 -3.34 -5.66
N ILE A 252 -23.13 -3.39 -5.21
CA ILE A 252 -22.45 -4.59 -4.73
C ILE A 252 -21.75 -4.29 -3.41
N VAL A 253 -21.62 -5.30 -2.55
CA VAL A 253 -20.83 -5.19 -1.32
C VAL A 253 -19.36 -5.03 -1.70
N SER A 254 -18.80 -3.85 -1.45
CA SER A 254 -17.42 -3.52 -1.80
C SER A 254 -16.69 -2.93 -0.59
N VAL A 255 -15.70 -3.66 -0.08
CA VAL A 255 -14.80 -3.19 1.00
C VAL A 255 -14.14 -1.88 0.60
N GLY A 256 -13.59 -1.84 -0.61
CA GLY A 256 -12.89 -0.69 -1.14
C GLY A 256 -13.76 0.56 -1.24
N ALA A 257 -14.97 0.42 -1.78
CA ALA A 257 -15.90 1.53 -1.94
C ALA A 257 -16.43 2.01 -0.59
N THR A 258 -16.74 1.10 0.33
CA THR A 258 -17.18 1.43 1.69
C THR A 258 -16.13 2.26 2.41
N ILE A 259 -14.87 1.80 2.44
CA ILE A 259 -13.76 2.55 3.08
C ILE A 259 -13.55 3.91 2.41
N ASN A 260 -13.48 3.98 1.07
CA ASN A 260 -13.29 5.29 0.42
C ASN A 260 -14.42 6.28 0.70
N THR A 261 -15.66 5.78 0.77
CA THR A 261 -16.80 6.62 1.11
C THR A 261 -16.70 7.12 2.54
N ILE A 262 -16.27 6.26 3.48
CA ILE A 262 -15.96 6.68 4.85
C ILE A 262 -14.89 7.78 4.85
N LEU A 263 -13.73 7.52 4.24
CA LEU A 263 -12.60 8.45 4.23
C LEU A 263 -12.95 9.81 3.59
N ALA A 264 -13.77 9.81 2.53
CA ALA A 264 -14.21 11.02 1.87
C ALA A 264 -15.24 11.82 2.70
N SER A 265 -16.06 11.17 3.52
CA SER A 265 -17.20 11.79 4.19
C SER A 265 -16.93 12.26 5.62
N VAL A 266 -15.91 11.74 6.30
CA VAL A 266 -15.67 12.05 7.73
C VAL A 266 -15.46 13.53 8.05
N LYS A 267 -15.06 14.36 7.08
CA LYS A 267 -14.93 15.81 7.24
C LYS A 267 -15.95 16.63 6.43
N VAL A 268 -16.88 15.97 5.76
CA VAL A 268 -17.85 16.61 4.86
C VAL A 268 -19.10 17.04 5.62
N PRO A 269 -19.53 18.32 5.52
CA PRO A 269 -20.71 18.79 6.25
C PRO A 269 -21.97 17.98 5.96
N GLY A 270 -22.72 17.65 7.01
CA GLY A 270 -23.97 16.91 6.95
C GLY A 270 -23.83 15.41 7.24
N THR A 271 -24.91 14.67 7.00
CA THR A 271 -24.98 13.23 7.28
C THR A 271 -24.85 12.43 6.01
N THR A 272 -23.85 11.55 5.95
CA THR A 272 -23.70 10.52 4.93
C THR A 272 -24.23 9.20 5.46
N VAL A 273 -24.98 8.47 4.63
CA VAL A 273 -25.46 7.13 4.94
C VAL A 273 -25.07 6.20 3.79
N ILE A 274 -24.35 5.13 4.12
CA ILE A 274 -23.93 4.10 3.17
C ILE A 274 -24.81 2.88 3.42
N GLY A 275 -25.68 2.55 2.47
CA GLY A 275 -26.46 1.31 2.45
C GLY A 275 -25.77 0.22 1.63
N ASN A 276 -26.01 -1.03 2.01
CA ASN A 276 -25.31 -2.21 1.48
C ASN A 276 -23.78 -2.12 1.68
N ALA A 277 -23.38 -1.60 2.85
CA ALA A 277 -21.99 -1.45 3.23
C ALA A 277 -21.31 -2.80 3.50
N ALA A 278 -20.00 -2.85 3.25
CA ALA A 278 -19.12 -3.92 3.67
C ALA A 278 -19.12 -4.07 5.20
N LYS A 279 -19.05 -5.31 5.70
CA LYS A 279 -19.17 -5.66 7.13
C LYS A 279 -17.90 -6.24 7.72
N GLU A 280 -16.87 -6.38 6.88
CA GLU A 280 -15.60 -6.99 7.21
C GLU A 280 -14.97 -6.34 8.47
N PRO A 281 -14.23 -7.11 9.29
CA PRO A 281 -13.54 -6.57 10.46
C PRO A 281 -12.66 -5.35 10.17
N GLU A 282 -12.07 -5.29 8.98
CA GLU A 282 -11.27 -4.16 8.54
C GLU A 282 -12.09 -2.84 8.41
N ILE A 283 -13.41 -2.93 8.17
CA ILE A 283 -14.32 -1.76 8.18
C ILE A 283 -14.52 -1.26 9.61
N ILE A 284 -14.68 -2.18 10.56
CA ILE A 284 -14.84 -1.87 11.99
C ILE A 284 -13.57 -1.21 12.52
N ASP A 285 -12.40 -1.72 12.12
CA ASP A 285 -11.09 -1.19 12.50
C ASP A 285 -10.88 0.25 12.02
N ILE A 286 -11.19 0.53 10.74
CA ILE A 286 -11.14 1.89 10.18
C ILE A 286 -12.10 2.84 10.90
N ALA A 287 -13.34 2.41 11.15
CA ALA A 287 -14.32 3.22 11.86
C ALA A 287 -13.88 3.52 13.30
N THR A 288 -13.30 2.52 13.97
CA THR A 288 -12.76 2.64 15.34
C THR A 288 -11.61 3.63 15.37
N PHE A 289 -10.65 3.51 14.46
CA PHE A 289 -9.53 4.45 14.32
C PHE A 289 -10.01 5.90 14.14
N LEU A 290 -10.91 6.13 13.18
CA LEU A 290 -11.43 7.48 12.89
C LEU A 290 -12.25 8.05 14.05
N ASN A 291 -13.10 7.24 14.70
CA ASN A 291 -13.87 7.65 15.88
C ASN A 291 -12.96 7.97 17.07
N ASN A 292 -11.87 7.24 17.27
CA ASN A 292 -10.86 7.55 18.30
C ASN A 292 -10.17 8.90 18.06
N MET A 293 -10.19 9.41 16.82
CA MET A 293 -9.74 10.76 16.48
C MET A 293 -10.85 11.82 16.57
N GLY A 294 -12.09 11.45 16.88
CA GLY A 294 -13.22 12.37 17.01
C GLY A 294 -14.19 12.38 15.83
N ALA A 295 -14.11 11.42 14.90
CA ALA A 295 -15.17 11.22 13.91
C ALA A 295 -16.48 10.76 14.58
N ASN A 296 -17.60 10.87 13.86
CA ASN A 296 -18.89 10.34 14.29
C ASN A 296 -19.42 9.33 13.27
N ILE A 297 -18.89 8.10 13.35
CA ILE A 297 -19.25 6.96 12.50
C ILE A 297 -20.01 5.94 13.34
N ARG A 298 -21.18 5.51 12.86
CA ARG A 298 -22.04 4.50 13.51
C ARG A 298 -22.47 3.43 12.52
N GLY A 299 -22.71 2.22 13.01
CA GLY A 299 -23.20 1.10 12.21
C GLY A 299 -22.13 0.31 11.46
N ALA A 300 -20.83 0.54 11.69
CA ALA A 300 -19.78 -0.33 11.18
C ALA A 300 -19.99 -1.78 11.68
N GLY A 301 -19.82 -2.76 10.78
CA GLY A 301 -20.20 -4.15 11.02
C GLY A 301 -21.66 -4.48 10.66
N THR A 302 -22.48 -3.47 10.34
CA THR A 302 -23.84 -3.65 9.78
C THR A 302 -23.87 -3.30 8.30
N ASP A 303 -25.00 -3.53 7.62
CA ASP A 303 -25.20 -3.17 6.21
C ASP A 303 -25.47 -1.67 6.00
N VAL A 304 -25.61 -0.89 7.07
CA VAL A 304 -25.86 0.55 7.02
C VAL A 304 -24.88 1.30 7.91
N ILE A 305 -24.01 2.12 7.31
CA ILE A 305 -23.07 2.99 8.03
C ILE A 305 -23.56 4.44 7.94
N ARG A 306 -23.60 5.14 9.08
CA ARG A 306 -23.99 6.55 9.18
C ARG A 306 -22.80 7.37 9.66
N ILE A 307 -22.54 8.49 9.00
CA ILE A 307 -21.37 9.33 9.22
C ILE A 307 -21.86 10.77 9.30
N GLU A 308 -21.61 11.43 10.43
CA GLU A 308 -21.79 12.87 10.57
C GLU A 308 -20.41 13.52 10.47
N GLY A 309 -20.21 14.36 9.45
CA GLY A 309 -18.90 14.95 9.20
C GLY A 309 -18.49 15.94 10.27
N VAL A 310 -17.19 15.93 10.61
CA VAL A 310 -16.60 16.75 11.67
C VAL A 310 -15.51 17.66 11.11
N PRO A 311 -15.31 18.87 11.68
CA PRO A 311 -14.33 19.81 11.13
C PRO A 311 -12.87 19.37 11.32
N THR A 312 -12.58 18.62 12.39
CA THR A 312 -11.22 18.25 12.80
C THR A 312 -11.15 16.81 13.30
N LEU A 313 -10.01 16.17 13.10
CA LEU A 313 -9.69 14.84 13.61
C LEU A 313 -8.35 14.89 14.34
N GLN A 314 -8.32 14.51 15.61
CA GLN A 314 -7.12 14.58 16.45
C GLN A 314 -6.80 13.22 17.03
N ALA A 315 -5.71 12.61 16.55
CA ALA A 315 -5.16 11.42 17.17
C ALA A 315 -4.60 11.77 18.56
N LYS A 316 -5.13 11.07 19.57
CA LYS A 316 -4.72 11.21 20.98
C LYS A 316 -3.97 9.98 21.51
N ASN A 317 -4.27 8.82 20.94
CA ASN A 317 -3.78 7.53 21.41
C ASN A 317 -3.16 6.75 20.24
N THR A 318 -2.36 5.74 20.57
CA THR A 318 -1.93 4.74 19.60
C THR A 318 -3.12 3.89 19.17
N HIS A 319 -3.22 3.59 17.88
CA HIS A 319 -4.18 2.63 17.36
C HIS A 319 -3.49 1.30 17.06
N THR A 320 -3.87 0.24 17.77
CA THR A 320 -3.35 -1.11 17.52
C THR A 320 -4.15 -1.75 16.38
N ILE A 321 -3.44 -2.20 15.35
CA ILE A 321 -4.07 -2.85 14.20
C ILE A 321 -4.62 -4.21 14.62
N ILE A 322 -5.85 -4.54 14.22
CA ILE A 322 -6.45 -5.84 14.51
C ILE A 322 -5.59 -6.99 13.95
N PRO A 323 -5.63 -8.20 14.53
CA PRO A 323 -4.90 -9.33 13.98
C PRO A 323 -5.34 -9.74 12.56
N ASP A 324 -4.41 -10.25 11.76
CA ASP A 324 -4.68 -10.69 10.40
C ASP A 324 -5.44 -12.02 10.38
N ARG A 325 -6.77 -11.94 10.27
CA ARG A 325 -7.63 -13.12 10.13
C ARG A 325 -7.26 -13.99 8.91
N ILE A 326 -6.73 -13.42 7.83
CA ILE A 326 -6.36 -14.20 6.64
C ILE A 326 -5.05 -14.96 6.87
N GLU A 327 -4.08 -14.34 7.54
CA GLU A 327 -2.88 -15.02 8.02
C GLU A 327 -3.26 -16.15 9.00
N ALA A 328 -4.09 -15.86 10.00
CA ALA A 328 -4.58 -16.84 10.95
C ALA A 328 -5.24 -18.06 10.27
N GLY A 329 -6.17 -17.84 9.32
CA GLY A 329 -6.79 -18.93 8.57
C GLY A 329 -5.80 -19.73 7.71
N THR A 330 -4.72 -19.10 7.25
CA THR A 330 -3.62 -19.78 6.55
C THR A 330 -2.85 -20.70 7.50
N TYR A 331 -2.50 -20.22 8.70
CA TYR A 331 -1.82 -21.03 9.71
C TYR A 331 -2.73 -22.13 10.27
N LEU A 332 -4.03 -21.89 10.43
CA LEU A 332 -5.01 -22.93 10.78
C LEU A 332 -5.05 -24.04 9.71
N SER A 333 -5.06 -23.68 8.42
CA SER A 333 -5.01 -24.65 7.32
C SER A 333 -3.74 -25.49 7.36
N LEU A 334 -2.61 -24.83 7.59
CA LEU A 334 -1.28 -25.45 7.68
C LEU A 334 -1.16 -26.37 8.89
N ALA A 335 -1.67 -25.96 10.05
CA ALA A 335 -1.69 -26.76 11.26
C ALA A 335 -2.61 -27.99 11.10
N ALA A 336 -3.78 -27.84 10.49
CA ALA A 336 -4.62 -29.00 10.16
C ALA A 336 -3.97 -29.93 9.12
N ALA A 337 -3.15 -29.39 8.22
CA ALA A 337 -2.48 -30.16 7.17
C ALA A 337 -1.28 -30.94 7.71
N MET A 338 -0.40 -30.31 8.48
CA MET A 338 0.92 -30.85 8.86
C MET A 338 1.21 -30.77 10.37
N GLY A 339 0.33 -30.16 11.15
CA GLY A 339 0.50 -29.95 12.59
C GLY A 339 0.44 -31.24 13.40
N ASP A 340 1.15 -31.26 14.51
CA ASP A 340 1.16 -32.28 15.55
C ASP A 340 0.94 -31.62 16.93
N GLY A 341 -0.01 -30.68 16.97
CA GLY A 341 -0.22 -29.75 18.09
C GLY A 341 0.40 -28.38 17.80
N VAL A 342 -0.39 -27.46 17.27
CA VAL A 342 0.02 -26.08 16.99
C VAL A 342 -0.95 -25.13 17.67
N LEU A 343 -0.44 -24.21 18.49
CA LEU A 343 -1.20 -23.11 19.06
C LEU A 343 -1.01 -21.85 18.22
N ILE A 344 -2.11 -21.28 17.74
CA ILE A 344 -2.10 -20.04 16.95
C ILE A 344 -2.64 -18.93 17.85
N THR A 345 -1.80 -17.95 18.19
CA THR A 345 -2.10 -16.87 19.15
C THR A 345 -2.22 -15.51 18.47
N ASN A 346 -2.71 -14.53 19.23
CA ASN A 346 -3.02 -13.18 18.77
C ASN A 346 -4.03 -13.20 17.61
N ILE A 347 -5.20 -13.79 17.84
CA ILE A 347 -6.31 -13.78 16.88
C ILE A 347 -7.60 -13.36 17.57
N ILE A 348 -8.60 -13.01 16.78
CA ILE A 348 -9.97 -12.78 17.26
C ILE A 348 -10.82 -13.87 16.59
N PRO A 349 -11.17 -14.97 17.30
CA PRO A 349 -11.88 -16.11 16.71
C PRO A 349 -13.17 -15.73 15.98
N GLU A 350 -13.88 -14.71 16.44
CA GLU A 350 -15.11 -14.19 15.84
C GLU A 350 -14.88 -13.66 14.42
N HIS A 351 -13.69 -13.13 14.12
CA HIS A 351 -13.34 -12.71 12.76
C HIS A 351 -13.16 -13.90 11.79
N LEU A 352 -13.09 -15.12 12.33
CA LEU A 352 -12.81 -16.38 11.62
C LEU A 352 -13.95 -17.40 11.75
N GLU A 353 -15.09 -17.03 12.33
CA GLU A 353 -16.18 -17.97 12.67
C GLU A 353 -16.55 -18.90 11.50
N SER A 354 -16.78 -18.35 10.31
CA SER A 354 -17.13 -19.14 9.12
C SER A 354 -16.01 -20.06 8.63
N PHE A 355 -14.75 -19.72 8.91
CA PHE A 355 -13.59 -20.53 8.56
C PHE A 355 -13.38 -21.66 9.57
N VAL A 356 -13.42 -21.35 10.86
CA VAL A 356 -13.31 -22.33 11.96
C VAL A 356 -14.43 -23.37 11.85
N ALA A 357 -15.67 -22.94 11.62
CA ALA A 357 -16.80 -23.85 11.42
C ALA A 357 -16.57 -24.85 10.27
N LYS A 358 -15.88 -24.44 9.20
CA LYS A 358 -15.53 -25.36 8.10
C LYS A 358 -14.45 -26.36 8.48
N LEU A 359 -13.47 -25.96 9.29
CA LEU A 359 -12.47 -26.89 9.81
C LEU A 359 -13.08 -27.89 10.79
N GLU A 360 -14.04 -27.47 11.62
CA GLU A 360 -14.83 -28.35 12.49
C GLU A 360 -15.69 -29.33 11.66
N GLU A 361 -16.35 -28.86 10.60
CA GLU A 361 -17.12 -29.70 9.67
C GLU A 361 -16.24 -30.77 9.00
N MET A 362 -14.97 -30.43 8.68
CA MET A 362 -13.97 -31.39 8.20
C MET A 362 -13.55 -32.40 9.27
N GLY A 363 -13.81 -32.14 10.56
CA GLY A 363 -13.38 -32.97 11.68
C GLY A 363 -11.97 -32.66 12.16
N CYS A 364 -11.48 -31.43 12.00
CA CYS A 364 -10.23 -31.00 12.64
C CYS A 364 -10.40 -30.96 14.17
N ASP A 365 -9.38 -31.40 14.90
CA ASP A 365 -9.35 -31.30 16.37
C ASP A 365 -8.96 -29.87 16.76
N LEU A 366 -9.96 -29.05 17.09
CA LEU A 366 -9.79 -27.64 17.41
C LEU A 366 -10.20 -27.38 18.85
N THR A 367 -9.40 -26.58 19.56
CA THR A 367 -9.81 -25.95 20.82
C THR A 367 -9.70 -24.45 20.65
N VAL A 368 -10.84 -23.77 20.67
CA VAL A 368 -10.94 -22.31 20.53
C VAL A 368 -10.89 -21.67 21.92
N TYR A 369 -9.94 -20.78 22.13
CA TYR A 369 -9.81 -19.95 23.33
C TYR A 369 -10.22 -18.49 23.00
N GLU A 370 -10.00 -17.56 23.93
CA GLU A 370 -10.38 -16.15 23.76
C GLU A 370 -9.58 -15.45 22.65
N ASP A 371 -8.26 -15.64 22.60
CA ASP A 371 -7.34 -14.96 21.70
C ASP A 371 -6.47 -15.92 20.86
N SER A 372 -6.82 -17.20 20.87
CA SER A 372 -6.02 -18.28 20.31
C SER A 372 -6.85 -19.49 19.91
N VAL A 373 -6.30 -20.30 18.99
CA VAL A 373 -6.88 -21.59 18.60
C VAL A 373 -5.77 -22.63 18.60
N TYR A 374 -5.97 -23.70 19.36
CA TYR A 374 -5.14 -24.89 19.30
C TYR A 374 -5.66 -25.85 18.24
N VAL A 375 -4.74 -26.41 17.45
CA VAL A 375 -5.02 -27.39 16.40
C VAL A 375 -4.26 -28.68 16.72
N GLY A 376 -5.00 -29.73 17.06
CA GLY A 376 -4.47 -31.08 17.28
C GLY A 376 -4.13 -31.81 15.97
N PRO A 377 -3.53 -33.01 16.06
CA PRO A 377 -3.26 -33.85 14.90
C PRO A 377 -4.54 -34.26 14.16
N SER A 378 -4.64 -33.89 12.89
CA SER A 378 -5.81 -34.19 12.06
C SER A 378 -5.67 -35.50 11.29
N HIS A 379 -6.65 -36.41 11.48
CA HIS A 379 -6.76 -37.70 10.82
C HIS A 379 -8.15 -37.89 10.21
N ASN A 380 -8.23 -38.59 9.07
CA ASN A 380 -9.51 -38.96 8.42
C ASN A 380 -10.45 -37.76 8.17
N LEU A 381 -9.91 -36.65 7.64
CA LEU A 381 -10.69 -35.45 7.39
C LEU A 381 -11.84 -35.73 6.40
N LYS A 382 -13.01 -35.16 6.68
CA LYS A 382 -14.20 -35.28 5.83
C LYS A 382 -14.11 -34.29 4.67
N PRO A 383 -14.65 -34.64 3.49
CA PRO A 383 -14.83 -33.66 2.43
C PRO A 383 -15.85 -32.60 2.86
N ILE A 384 -15.64 -31.36 2.41
CA ILE A 384 -16.55 -30.24 2.69
C ILE A 384 -16.92 -29.49 1.42
N ARG A 385 -18.03 -28.76 1.51
CA ARG A 385 -18.46 -27.80 0.50
C ARG A 385 -18.35 -26.38 1.03
N ILE A 386 -17.63 -25.54 0.30
CA ILE A 386 -17.42 -24.13 0.63
C ILE A 386 -18.10 -23.27 -0.43
N LYS A 387 -18.87 -22.28 0.02
CA LYS A 387 -19.35 -21.19 -0.83
C LYS A 387 -18.81 -19.88 -0.25
N VAL A 388 -18.00 -19.19 -1.05
CA VAL A 388 -17.45 -17.89 -0.70
C VAL A 388 -18.55 -16.84 -0.77
N MET A 389 -18.61 -15.98 0.23
CA MET A 389 -19.60 -14.92 0.39
C MET A 389 -18.95 -13.69 1.08
N PRO A 390 -19.53 -12.49 0.99
CA PRO A 390 -19.09 -11.35 1.79
C PRO A 390 -19.19 -11.65 3.30
N TYR A 391 -18.42 -10.94 4.12
CA TYR A 391 -18.43 -11.14 5.58
C TYR A 391 -19.86 -10.96 6.15
N PRO A 392 -20.32 -11.81 7.09
CA PRO A 392 -19.59 -12.83 7.88
C PRO A 392 -19.40 -14.20 7.19
N GLY A 393 -19.74 -14.32 5.92
CA GLY A 393 -19.54 -15.56 5.16
C GLY A 393 -18.06 -15.93 4.95
N PHE A 394 -17.83 -17.06 4.28
CA PHE A 394 -16.47 -17.57 4.04
C PHE A 394 -15.70 -16.62 3.12
N ALA A 395 -14.55 -16.12 3.57
CA ALA A 395 -13.77 -15.12 2.86
C ALA A 395 -13.07 -15.70 1.61
N THR A 396 -13.16 -14.98 0.49
CA THR A 396 -12.47 -15.34 -0.78
C THR A 396 -10.96 -15.50 -0.58
N ASP A 397 -10.36 -14.70 0.31
CA ASP A 397 -8.92 -14.76 0.58
C ASP A 397 -8.46 -16.06 1.24
N LEU A 398 -9.37 -16.78 1.90
CA LEU A 398 -9.10 -18.08 2.54
C LEU A 398 -9.42 -19.27 1.64
N GLN A 399 -10.00 -19.04 0.46
CA GLN A 399 -10.30 -20.08 -0.52
C GLN A 399 -9.03 -20.81 -0.97
N GLN A 400 -7.95 -20.09 -1.21
CA GLN A 400 -6.70 -20.66 -1.72
C GLN A 400 -5.86 -21.32 -0.62
N PRO A 401 -5.67 -20.72 0.57
CA PRO A 401 -4.99 -21.37 1.69
C PRO A 401 -5.65 -22.68 2.16
N ILE A 402 -6.98 -22.80 2.12
CA ILE A 402 -7.64 -24.05 2.52
C ILE A 402 -7.56 -25.15 1.44
N THR A 403 -7.37 -24.78 0.17
CA THR A 403 -7.42 -25.74 -0.96
C THR A 403 -6.46 -26.94 -0.78
N PRO A 404 -5.19 -26.78 -0.39
CA PRO A 404 -4.28 -27.90 -0.17
C PRO A 404 -4.69 -28.81 0.99
N LEU A 405 -5.29 -28.27 2.05
CA LEU A 405 -5.79 -29.06 3.18
C LEU A 405 -6.84 -30.08 2.71
N LEU A 406 -7.69 -29.70 1.75
CA LEU A 406 -8.73 -30.58 1.20
C LEU A 406 -8.17 -31.82 0.50
N PHE A 407 -6.90 -31.84 0.09
CA PHE A 407 -6.26 -33.06 -0.42
C PHE A 407 -6.16 -34.18 0.62
N LYS A 408 -6.22 -33.85 1.92
CA LYS A 408 -6.25 -34.84 3.01
C LYS A 408 -7.64 -35.40 3.29
N ALA A 409 -8.68 -34.85 2.68
CA ALA A 409 -10.03 -35.35 2.86
C ALA A 409 -10.19 -36.77 2.31
N THR A 410 -11.14 -37.53 2.82
CA THR A 410 -11.43 -38.90 2.35
C THR A 410 -12.29 -38.94 1.07
N GLY A 411 -12.75 -37.80 0.56
CA GLY A 411 -13.60 -37.69 -0.62
C GLY A 411 -13.49 -36.36 -1.37
N GLU A 412 -14.28 -36.19 -2.43
CA GLU A 412 -14.32 -34.96 -3.25
C GLU A 412 -14.86 -33.78 -2.43
N SER A 413 -14.12 -32.67 -2.41
CA SER A 413 -14.54 -31.39 -1.85
C SER A 413 -14.82 -30.37 -2.95
N ILE A 414 -15.70 -29.42 -2.69
CA ILE A 414 -16.12 -28.41 -3.67
C ILE A 414 -15.98 -27.02 -3.06
N ILE A 415 -15.35 -26.10 -3.79
CA ILE A 415 -15.32 -24.68 -3.46
C ILE A 415 -16.02 -23.91 -4.59
N ILE A 416 -16.86 -22.95 -4.22
CA ILE A 416 -17.56 -22.05 -5.14
C ILE A 416 -17.18 -20.62 -4.77
N ASP A 417 -16.32 -19.97 -5.55
CA ASP A 417 -15.95 -18.56 -5.36
C ASP A 417 -16.86 -17.64 -6.17
N THR A 418 -17.91 -17.11 -5.51
CA THR A 418 -18.86 -16.18 -6.14
C THR A 418 -18.38 -14.74 -6.20
N ILE A 419 -17.27 -14.41 -5.53
CA ILE A 419 -16.74 -13.05 -5.44
C ILE A 419 -15.68 -12.82 -6.52
N TYR A 420 -14.76 -13.77 -6.67
CA TYR A 420 -13.74 -13.77 -7.73
C TYR A 420 -13.64 -15.14 -8.40
N PRO A 421 -14.54 -15.47 -9.34
CA PRO A 421 -14.54 -16.75 -10.05
C PRO A 421 -13.21 -17.12 -10.73
N GLN A 422 -12.46 -16.11 -11.17
CA GLN A 422 -11.15 -16.26 -11.83
C GLN A 422 -9.97 -16.41 -10.85
N ARG A 423 -10.22 -16.50 -9.53
CA ARG A 423 -9.19 -16.63 -8.49
C ARG A 423 -8.66 -18.07 -8.39
N ILE A 424 -8.15 -18.59 -9.50
CA ILE A 424 -7.81 -20.01 -9.68
C ILE A 424 -6.33 -20.26 -10.01
N LYS A 425 -5.47 -19.25 -9.88
CA LYS A 425 -4.06 -19.31 -10.29
C LYS A 425 -3.25 -20.41 -9.59
N HIS A 426 -3.65 -20.81 -8.37
CA HIS A 426 -3.01 -21.89 -7.62
C HIS A 426 -3.30 -23.28 -8.20
N ILE A 427 -4.41 -23.47 -8.92
CA ILE A 427 -4.85 -24.80 -9.38
C ILE A 427 -3.79 -25.47 -10.27
N SER A 428 -3.31 -24.77 -11.29
CA SER A 428 -2.31 -25.33 -12.22
C SER A 428 -0.96 -25.59 -11.55
N GLN A 429 -0.61 -24.80 -10.53
CA GLN A 429 0.63 -24.95 -9.77
C GLN A 429 0.53 -26.10 -8.77
N LEU A 430 -0.62 -26.27 -8.10
CA LEU A 430 -0.89 -27.43 -7.24
C LEU A 430 -0.90 -28.74 -8.03
N ALA A 431 -1.41 -28.73 -9.27
CA ALA A 431 -1.36 -29.88 -10.15
C ALA A 431 0.08 -30.35 -10.45
N LYS A 432 1.05 -29.43 -10.56
CA LYS A 432 2.47 -29.78 -10.72
C LYS A 432 3.05 -30.53 -9.52
N LEU A 433 2.52 -30.29 -8.32
CA LEU A 433 2.89 -31.02 -7.10
C LEU A 433 2.16 -32.38 -6.98
N GLY A 434 1.35 -32.76 -7.97
CA GLY A 434 0.53 -33.97 -7.95
C GLY A 434 -0.85 -33.79 -7.30
N GLY A 435 -1.26 -32.55 -7.00
CA GLY A 435 -2.58 -32.25 -6.48
C GLY A 435 -3.68 -32.47 -7.52
N ARG A 436 -4.70 -33.25 -7.18
CA ARG A 436 -5.88 -33.46 -8.02
C ARG A 436 -6.91 -32.36 -7.76
N VAL A 437 -6.76 -31.26 -8.48
CA VAL A 437 -7.65 -30.10 -8.38
C VAL A 437 -7.95 -29.57 -9.78
N LYS A 438 -9.20 -29.16 -10.02
CA LYS A 438 -9.64 -28.62 -11.30
C LYS A 438 -10.70 -27.54 -11.12
N SER A 439 -10.70 -26.55 -12.00
CA SER A 439 -11.83 -25.64 -12.18
C SER A 439 -12.80 -26.30 -13.16
N LYS A 440 -14.06 -26.54 -12.77
CA LYS A 440 -15.08 -27.10 -13.68
C LYS A 440 -15.70 -26.01 -14.56
N ASP A 441 -15.89 -24.83 -13.98
CA ASP A 441 -16.43 -23.65 -14.64
C ASP A 441 -15.75 -22.41 -14.07
N THR A 442 -15.10 -21.62 -14.92
CA THR A 442 -14.35 -20.43 -14.50
C THR A 442 -15.24 -19.21 -14.28
N ASP A 443 -16.44 -19.20 -14.85
CA ASP A 443 -17.41 -18.10 -14.71
C ASP A 443 -18.26 -18.30 -13.45
N GLU A 444 -18.58 -19.55 -13.09
CA GLU A 444 -19.25 -19.88 -11.82
C GLU A 444 -18.27 -20.04 -10.64
N GLY A 445 -16.95 -20.04 -10.90
CA GLY A 445 -15.92 -20.13 -9.86
C GLY A 445 -15.89 -21.47 -9.14
N ILE A 446 -16.27 -22.56 -9.82
CA ILE A 446 -16.37 -23.90 -9.22
C ILE A 446 -15.03 -24.62 -9.29
N ILE A 447 -14.48 -24.90 -8.12
CA ILE A 447 -13.24 -25.66 -7.92
C ILE A 447 -13.57 -26.99 -7.27
N VAL A 448 -13.07 -28.06 -7.87
CA VAL A 448 -13.24 -29.43 -7.38
C VAL A 448 -11.89 -29.97 -6.96
N VAL A 449 -11.85 -30.48 -5.73
CA VAL A 449 -10.63 -30.95 -5.08
C VAL A 449 -10.81 -32.41 -4.69
N ASP A 450 -10.05 -33.29 -5.34
CA ASP A 450 -10.03 -34.72 -5.05
C ASP A 450 -8.90 -35.04 -4.04
N PRO A 451 -9.07 -36.08 -3.20
CA PRO A 451 -8.03 -36.51 -2.27
C PRO A 451 -6.68 -36.69 -2.96
N SER A 452 -5.59 -36.17 -2.40
CA SER A 452 -4.26 -36.25 -3.02
C SER A 452 -3.19 -36.51 -1.96
N PRO A 453 -3.12 -37.74 -1.40
CA PRO A 453 -2.27 -38.04 -0.24
C PRO A 453 -0.77 -38.10 -0.54
N LYS A 454 -0.36 -38.02 -1.82
CA LYS A 454 1.03 -38.18 -2.26
C LYS A 454 1.43 -37.01 -3.15
N LEU A 455 1.68 -35.86 -2.52
CA LEU A 455 2.27 -34.71 -3.19
C LEU A 455 3.78 -34.91 -3.33
N VAL A 456 4.36 -34.39 -4.41
CA VAL A 456 5.81 -34.47 -4.70
C VAL A 456 6.33 -33.07 -4.96
N GLY A 457 7.49 -32.75 -4.39
CA GLY A 457 8.13 -31.45 -4.55
C GLY A 457 8.45 -31.15 -6.02
N ALA A 458 8.19 -29.91 -6.43
CA ALA A 458 8.40 -29.44 -7.80
C ALA A 458 8.71 -27.93 -7.83
N LYS A 459 9.03 -27.41 -9.02
CA LYS A 459 9.13 -25.97 -9.26
C LYS A 459 7.77 -25.39 -9.58
N VAL A 460 7.31 -24.45 -8.76
CA VAL A 460 6.00 -23.80 -8.87
C VAL A 460 6.13 -22.30 -8.74
N ASP A 461 5.09 -21.58 -9.14
CA ASP A 461 5.12 -20.13 -9.30
C ASP A 461 4.05 -19.41 -8.45
N ALA A 462 4.47 -18.48 -7.59
CA ALA A 462 3.55 -17.68 -6.78
C ALA A 462 2.98 -16.50 -7.59
N GLY A 463 1.95 -16.78 -8.40
CA GLY A 463 1.32 -15.78 -9.27
C GLY A 463 0.47 -14.71 -8.56
N GLU A 464 0.21 -14.85 -7.25
CA GLU A 464 -0.32 -13.83 -6.34
C GLU A 464 -0.17 -14.28 -4.87
N ILE A 465 -0.50 -13.40 -3.92
CA ILE A 465 -0.27 -13.55 -2.48
C ILE A 465 -0.83 -14.86 -1.92
N ARG A 466 -2.13 -15.13 -2.12
CA ARG A 466 -2.83 -16.24 -1.47
C ARG A 466 -2.65 -17.57 -2.22
N ALA A 467 -2.42 -17.53 -3.53
CA ALA A 467 -1.95 -18.67 -4.32
C ALA A 467 -0.57 -19.10 -3.85
N GLY A 468 0.35 -18.16 -3.61
CA GLY A 468 1.66 -18.48 -3.05
C GLY A 468 1.56 -19.13 -1.67
N ALA A 469 0.66 -18.65 -0.80
CA ALA A 469 0.37 -19.30 0.48
C ALA A 469 -0.24 -20.71 0.32
N SER A 470 -1.10 -20.92 -0.68
CA SER A 470 -1.59 -22.25 -1.06
C SER A 470 -0.44 -23.19 -1.43
N LEU A 471 0.50 -22.71 -2.24
CA LEU A 471 1.67 -23.50 -2.67
C LEU A 471 2.64 -23.77 -1.54
N LEU A 472 2.78 -22.84 -0.60
CA LEU A 472 3.55 -23.03 0.63
C LEU A 472 2.99 -24.19 1.46
N ILE A 473 1.67 -24.23 1.71
CA ILE A 473 1.02 -25.32 2.45
C ILE A 473 1.20 -26.65 1.71
N ALA A 474 0.98 -26.67 0.39
CA ALA A 474 1.18 -27.87 -0.42
C ALA A 474 2.66 -28.33 -0.43
N GLY A 475 3.61 -27.40 -0.45
CA GLY A 475 5.04 -27.67 -0.41
C GLY A 475 5.48 -28.29 0.92
N LEU A 476 4.89 -27.87 2.04
CA LEU A 476 5.11 -28.49 3.35
C LEU A 476 4.57 -29.92 3.41
N MET A 477 3.47 -30.20 2.71
CA MET A 477 2.87 -31.53 2.59
C MET A 477 3.62 -32.45 1.61
N ALA A 478 4.35 -31.89 0.65
CA ALA A 478 4.96 -32.64 -0.44
C ALA A 478 6.20 -33.42 0.00
N LYS A 479 6.42 -34.59 -0.58
CA LYS A 479 7.68 -35.33 -0.42
C LYS A 479 8.76 -34.71 -1.30
N GLY A 480 9.89 -34.32 -0.69
CA GLY A 480 11.04 -33.75 -1.39
C GLY A 480 11.04 -32.23 -1.39
N THR A 481 11.79 -31.63 -2.31
CA THR A 481 12.02 -30.17 -2.35
C THR A 481 11.04 -29.48 -3.28
N THR A 482 10.34 -28.46 -2.77
CA THR A 482 9.51 -27.54 -3.56
C THR A 482 10.21 -26.20 -3.68
N GLU A 483 10.35 -25.69 -4.90
CA GLU A 483 10.86 -24.34 -5.17
C GLU A 483 9.70 -23.45 -5.62
N ILE A 484 9.38 -22.41 -4.84
CA ILE A 484 8.36 -21.43 -5.17
C ILE A 484 9.03 -20.16 -5.69
N SER A 485 8.90 -19.88 -7.00
CA SER A 485 9.35 -18.63 -7.62
C SER A 485 8.40 -17.47 -7.34
N HIS A 486 8.93 -16.24 -7.48
CA HIS A 486 8.24 -14.98 -7.19
C HIS A 486 7.73 -14.89 -5.74
N ALA A 487 8.56 -15.31 -4.79
CA ALA A 487 8.22 -15.32 -3.37
C ALA A 487 7.88 -13.92 -2.83
N GLU A 488 8.31 -12.85 -3.50
CA GLU A 488 7.96 -11.47 -3.16
C GLU A 488 6.45 -11.23 -3.19
N ASN A 489 5.69 -11.99 -3.99
CA ASN A 489 4.23 -11.93 -3.94
C ASN A 489 3.68 -12.46 -2.61
N ILE A 490 4.30 -13.48 -2.01
CA ILE A 490 3.92 -13.97 -0.68
C ILE A 490 4.32 -12.94 0.39
N LEU A 491 5.54 -12.41 0.29
CA LEU A 491 6.09 -11.44 1.25
C LEU A 491 5.36 -10.07 1.25
N ARG A 492 4.51 -9.80 0.24
CA ARG A 492 3.59 -8.65 0.25
C ARG A 492 2.43 -8.79 1.25
N GLY A 493 2.12 -10.00 1.70
CA GLY A 493 0.97 -10.28 2.57
C GLY A 493 1.25 -11.12 3.81
N TYR A 494 2.47 -11.63 3.99
CA TYR A 494 2.88 -12.41 5.15
C TYR A 494 4.23 -11.92 5.67
N GLY A 495 4.23 -11.31 6.86
CA GLY A 495 5.45 -10.84 7.53
C GLY A 495 6.14 -11.96 8.31
N ASN A 496 7.48 -11.93 8.36
CA ASN A 496 8.32 -12.87 9.12
C ASN A 496 7.99 -14.36 8.87
N LEU A 497 7.54 -14.68 7.65
CA LEU A 497 7.00 -16.00 7.29
C LEU A 497 7.99 -17.14 7.56
N VAL A 498 9.25 -16.95 7.18
CA VAL A 498 10.32 -17.97 7.34
C VAL A 498 10.58 -18.22 8.82
N ASP A 499 10.70 -17.18 9.63
CA ASP A 499 10.99 -17.29 11.06
C ASP A 499 9.84 -17.99 11.80
N LYS A 500 8.59 -17.60 11.50
CA LYS A 500 7.40 -18.25 12.08
C LYS A 500 7.35 -19.75 11.74
N LEU A 501 7.60 -20.12 10.49
CA LEU A 501 7.51 -21.52 10.05
C LEU A 501 8.68 -22.38 10.52
N THR A 502 9.90 -21.85 10.50
CA THR A 502 11.07 -22.54 11.07
C THR A 502 10.91 -22.73 12.58
N GLY A 503 10.33 -21.76 13.28
CA GLY A 503 9.96 -21.88 14.69
C GLY A 503 8.97 -23.01 14.99
N LEU A 504 8.12 -23.38 14.02
CA LEU A 504 7.22 -24.53 14.09
C LEU A 504 7.85 -25.86 13.62
N GLY A 505 9.12 -25.85 13.18
CA GLY A 505 9.84 -27.04 12.70
C GLY A 505 9.81 -27.27 11.18
N ALA A 506 9.36 -26.30 10.38
CA ALA A 506 9.45 -26.40 8.93
C ALA A 506 10.90 -26.24 8.44
N ASP A 507 11.31 -27.03 7.45
CA ASP A 507 12.55 -26.80 6.69
C ASP A 507 12.24 -25.90 5.49
N ILE A 508 12.40 -24.60 5.69
CA ILE A 508 12.11 -23.56 4.72
C ILE A 508 13.19 -22.48 4.75
N LYS A 509 13.57 -21.99 3.56
CA LYS A 509 14.47 -20.84 3.42
C LYS A 509 14.07 -19.92 2.29
N LEU A 510 14.35 -18.63 2.46
CA LEU A 510 14.26 -17.64 1.40
C LEU A 510 15.63 -17.49 0.74
N THR A 511 15.68 -17.68 -0.58
CA THR A 511 16.87 -17.44 -1.39
C THR A 511 16.61 -16.29 -2.34
N VAL A 512 17.60 -15.44 -2.52
CA VAL A 512 17.55 -14.32 -3.46
C VAL A 512 18.43 -14.67 -4.63
N GLU A 513 17.84 -14.89 -5.79
CA GLU A 513 18.61 -15.05 -7.03
C GLU A 513 18.85 -13.69 -7.66
N ASP A 514 20.12 -13.47 -7.90
CA ASP A 514 20.68 -12.29 -8.50
C ASP A 514 20.75 -12.60 -10.00
N GLU A 515 19.85 -12.05 -10.84
CA GLU A 515 19.94 -12.27 -12.29
C GLU A 515 21.32 -11.81 -12.81
N GLU A 516 22.16 -12.76 -13.22
CA GLU A 516 23.25 -12.48 -14.16
C GLU A 516 22.58 -12.20 -15.51
N LYS A 517 22.75 -10.97 -15.99
CA LYS A 517 22.31 -10.61 -17.35
C LYS A 517 23.06 -11.50 -18.34
N VAL A 518 22.31 -12.28 -19.12
CA VAL A 518 22.80 -12.83 -20.40
C VAL A 518 22.81 -11.73 -21.44
#